data_AF-A0A1H8UB70-F1
#
_entry.id   AF-A0A1H8UB70-F1
#
_cell.length_a   1.000
_cell.length_b   1.000
_cell.length_c   1.000
_cell.angle_alpha   90.00
_cell.angle_beta   90.00
_cell.angle_gamma   90.00
#
_symmetry.space_group_name_H-M   'P 1'
#
loop_
_entity.id
_entity.type
_entity.pdbx_description
1 polymer ?
#
loop_
_entity_poly.entity_id
_entity_poly.type
_entity_poly.pdbx_seq_one_letter_code
_entity_poly.pdbx_strand_id
1 'polypeptide(L)'
;MNQEQLAALLRTLLQFAGGIAVGYGWIDTDTAATLTGALVTLIVTVWGLYARRNAGLVAAAAALPAVKTILAAPETAQAVPSPKVRPSE
;
A
#
# COMPACT_ATOMS: atom_id res chain seq x y z
N MET A 1 -10.39 2.07 2.29
CA MET A 1 -10.09 0.66 2.64
C MET A 1 -8.99 0.68 3.69
N ASN A 2 -9.19 -0.01 4.82
CA ASN A 2 -8.19 -0.05 5.89
C ASN A 2 -7.01 -0.97 5.49
N GLN A 3 -5.82 -0.77 6.06
CA GLN A 3 -4.64 -1.59 5.76
C GLN A 3 -4.90 -3.08 6.02
N GLU A 4 -5.65 -3.39 7.08
CA GLU A 4 -6.05 -4.76 7.41
C GLU A 4 -6.95 -5.40 6.34
N GLN A 5 -7.88 -4.63 5.78
CA GLN A 5 -8.78 -5.13 4.72
C GLN A 5 -8.02 -5.41 3.42
N LEU A 6 -7.05 -4.57 3.09
CA LEU A 6 -6.19 -4.75 1.91
C LEU A 6 -5.26 -5.95 2.09
N ALA A 7 -4.66 -6.11 3.27
CA ALA A 7 -3.83 -7.27 3.60
C ALA A 7 -4.64 -8.58 3.59
N ALA A 8 -5.85 -8.57 4.14
CA ALA A 8 -6.75 -9.71 4.11
C ALA A 8 -7.15 -10.08 2.67
N LEU A 9 -7.54 -9.11 1.86
CA LEU A 9 -7.86 -9.33 0.44
C LEU A 9 -6.67 -9.92 -0.32
N LEU A 10 -5.49 -9.34 -0.15
CA LEU A 10 -4.28 -9.81 -0.82
C LEU A 10 -3.93 -11.25 -0.42
N ARG A 11 -4.03 -11.57 0.88
CA ARG A 11 -3.79 -12.92 1.39
C ARG A 11 -4.76 -13.92 0.78
N THR A 12 -6.04 -13.59 0.68
CA THR A 12 -7.05 -14.45 0.07
C THR A 12 -6.76 -14.71 -1.41
N LEU A 13 -6.36 -13.68 -2.17
CA LEU A 13 -5.98 -13.84 -3.57
C LEU A 13 -4.74 -14.73 -3.75
N LEU A 14 -3.72 -14.54 -2.91
CA LEU A 14 -2.51 -15.35 -2.94
C LEU A 14 -2.77 -16.81 -2.54
N GLN A 15 -3.59 -17.03 -1.51
CA GLN A 15 -4.00 -18.37 -1.10
C GLN A 15 -4.81 -19.09 -2.20
N PHE A 16 -5.71 -18.36 -2.86
CA PHE A 16 -6.47 -18.89 -4.00
C PHE A 16 -5.56 -19.27 -5.16
N ALA A 17 -4.64 -18.39 -5.55
CA ALA A 17 -3.66 -18.65 -6.61
C ALA A 17 -2.72 -19.81 -6.24
N GLY A 18 -2.25 -19.88 -4.99
CA GLY A 18 -1.44 -20.97 -4.47
C GLY A 18 -2.17 -22.31 -4.50
N GLY A 19 -3.45 -22.34 -4.10
CA GLY A 19 -4.29 -23.54 -4.18
C GLY A 19 -4.47 -24.04 -5.60
N ILE A 20 -4.65 -23.15 -6.58
CA ILE A 20 -4.72 -23.50 -8.00
C ILE A 20 -3.38 -24.08 -8.48
N ALA A 21 -2.26 -23.42 -8.16
CA ALA A 21 -0.93 -23.87 -8.57
C ALA A 21 -0.56 -25.25 -8.00
N VAL A 22 -0.96 -25.54 -6.76
CA VAL A 22 -0.83 -26.87 -6.15
C VAL A 22 -1.76 -27.88 -6.83
N GLY A 23 -3.00 -27.50 -7.14
CA GLY A 23 -3.96 -28.37 -7.84
C GLY A 23 -3.53 -28.78 -9.24
N TYR A 24 -2.76 -27.93 -9.93
CA TYR A 24 -2.13 -28.24 -11.23
C TYR A 24 -0.79 -28.99 -11.10
N GLY A 25 -0.29 -29.23 -9.87
CA GLY A 25 0.97 -29.92 -9.62
C GLY A 25 2.21 -29.11 -9.98
N TRP A 26 2.11 -27.79 -10.15
CA TRP A 26 3.26 -26.94 -10.45
C TRP A 26 4.19 -26.76 -9.26
N ILE A 27 3.61 -26.75 -8.06
CA ILE A 27 4.31 -26.57 -6.78
C ILE A 27 3.64 -27.42 -5.70
N ASP A 28 4.42 -27.85 -4.70
CA ASP A 28 3.90 -28.50 -3.50
C ASP A 28 3.29 -27.47 -2.52
N THR A 29 2.55 -27.99 -1.54
CA THR A 29 1.81 -27.16 -0.58
C THR A 29 2.73 -26.32 0.31
N ASP A 30 3.92 -26.82 0.66
CA ASP A 30 4.89 -26.10 1.49
C ASP A 30 5.52 -24.95 0.71
N THR A 31 5.87 -25.19 -0.56
CA THR A 31 6.35 -24.17 -1.50
C THR A 31 5.31 -23.08 -1.71
N ALA A 32 4.03 -23.44 -1.92
CA ALA A 32 2.94 -22.48 -2.09
C ALA A 32 2.68 -21.62 -0.84
N ALA A 33 2.73 -22.22 0.35
CA ALA A 33 2.57 -21.52 1.61
C ALA A 33 3.72 -20.52 1.84
N THR A 34 4.95 -20.96 1.58
CA THR A 34 6.17 -20.13 1.71
C THR A 34 6.14 -18.94 0.74
N LEU A 35 5.81 -19.19 -0.53
CA LEU A 35 5.66 -18.14 -1.54
C LEU A 35 4.59 -17.13 -1.17
N THR A 36 3.43 -17.60 -0.70
CA THR A 36 2.34 -16.73 -0.26
C THR A 36 2.80 -15.82 0.88
N GLY A 37 3.44 -16.38 1.90
CA GLY A 37 3.97 -15.60 3.03
C GLY A 37 5.00 -14.55 2.60
N ALA A 38 5.94 -14.94 1.73
CA ALA A 38 6.97 -14.05 1.19
C ALA A 38 6.36 -12.91 0.35
N LEU A 39 5.41 -13.23 -0.54
CA LEU A 39 4.74 -12.24 -1.40
C LEU A 39 3.91 -11.25 -0.60
N VAL A 40 3.11 -11.71 0.39
CA VAL A 40 2.38 -10.79 1.27
C VAL A 40 3.35 -9.85 1.98
N THR A 41 4.45 -10.37 2.52
CA THR A 41 5.44 -9.56 3.25
C THR A 41 6.07 -8.50 2.35
N LEU A 42 6.48 -8.88 1.14
CA LEU A 42 7.04 -7.95 0.16
C LEU A 42 6.03 -6.86 -0.23
N ILE A 43 4.80 -7.24 -0.55
CA ILE A 43 3.77 -6.30 -0.99
C ILE A 43 3.41 -5.32 0.12
N VAL A 44 3.23 -5.80 1.36
CA VAL A 44 2.95 -4.92 2.51
C VAL A 44 4.14 -4.01 2.82
N THR A 45 5.38 -4.49 2.67
CA THR A 45 6.59 -3.68 2.87
C THR A 45 6.70 -2.57 1.82
N VAL A 46 6.55 -2.92 0.53
CA VAL A 46 6.58 -1.95 -0.58
C VAL A 46 5.44 -0.95 -0.44
N TRP A 47 4.24 -1.41 -0.09
CA TRP A 47 3.11 -0.53 0.18
C TRP A 47 3.37 0.40 1.36
N GLY A 48 3.96 -0.11 2.45
CA GLY A 48 4.33 0.68 3.61
C GLY A 48 5.33 1.78 3.27
N LEU A 49 6.35 1.46 2.46
CA LEU A 49 7.31 2.43 1.94
C LEU A 49 6.63 3.47 1.02
N TYR A 50 5.74 3.02 0.13
CA TYR A 50 5.00 3.91 -0.76
C TYR A 50 4.05 4.84 -0.01
N ALA A 51 3.31 4.33 0.97
CA ALA A 51 2.37 5.10 1.77
C ALA A 51 3.08 6.12 2.69
N ARG A 52 4.29 5.80 3.16
CA ARG A 52 5.13 6.68 3.98
C ARG A 52 5.96 7.67 3.16
N ARG A 53 5.88 7.66 1.84
CA ARG A 53 6.43 8.73 0.99
C ARG A 53 5.88 10.07 1.46
N ASN A 54 6.72 11.11 1.51
CA ASN A 54 6.34 12.46 1.94
C ASN A 54 5.04 12.96 1.26
N ALA A 55 4.85 12.68 -0.04
CA ALA A 55 3.61 12.99 -0.76
C ALA A 55 2.37 12.21 -0.25
N GLY A 56 2.54 10.94 0.14
CA GLY A 56 1.45 10.13 0.72
C GLY A 56 1.04 10.62 2.11
N LEU A 57 2.00 11.04 2.92
CA LEU A 57 1.75 11.64 4.24
C LEU A 57 1.07 13.02 4.12
N VAL A 58 1.50 13.85 3.17
CA VAL A 58 0.88 15.15 2.88
C VAL A 58 -0.54 14.98 2.31
N ALA A 59 -0.76 14.01 1.44
CA ALA A 59 -2.10 13.69 0.92
C ALA A 59 -3.04 13.17 2.02
N ALA A 60 -2.54 12.30 2.92
CA ALA A 60 -3.31 11.81 4.05
C ALA A 60 -3.68 12.92 5.04
N ALA A 61 -2.74 13.84 5.33
CA ALA A 61 -3.01 15.02 6.14
C ALA A 61 -4.02 15.97 5.46
N ALA A 62 -3.97 16.12 4.13
CA ALA A 62 -4.90 16.99 3.40
C ALA A 62 -6.34 16.44 3.39
N ALA A 63 -6.51 15.13 3.49
CA ALA A 63 -7.80 14.46 3.56
C ALA A 63 -8.53 14.67 4.90
N LEU A 64 -7.83 15.12 5.95
CA LEU A 64 -8.45 15.40 7.25
C LEU A 64 -9.27 16.70 7.19
N PRO A 65 -10.54 16.69 7.65
CA PRO A 65 -11.39 17.89 7.66
C PRO A 65 -10.88 18.96 8.64
N ALA A 66 -10.16 18.55 9.70
CA ALA A 66 -9.57 19.46 10.68
C ALA A 66 -8.37 20.27 10.13
N VAL A 67 -7.72 19.79 9.07
CA VAL A 67 -6.53 20.45 8.50
C VAL A 67 -6.97 21.56 7.55
N LYS A 68 -6.57 22.79 7.88
CA LYS A 68 -6.89 24.00 7.12
C LYS A 68 -5.82 24.38 6.10
N THR A 69 -4.55 24.10 6.37
CA THR A 69 -3.41 24.39 5.47
C THR A 69 -2.26 23.45 5.75
N ILE A 70 -1.59 22.99 4.69
CA ILE A 70 -0.33 22.26 4.74
C ILE A 70 0.68 23.02 3.89
N LEU A 71 1.79 23.43 4.50
CA LEU A 71 2.96 23.95 3.80
C LEU A 71 3.90 22.78 3.53
N ALA A 72 4.14 22.49 2.26
CA ALA A 72 5.00 21.40 1.83
C ALA A 72 6.04 21.91 0.82
N ALA A 73 7.19 21.24 0.74
CA ALA A 73 8.20 21.56 -0.26
C ALA A 73 7.58 21.59 -1.69
N PRO A 74 8.04 22.46 -2.60
CA PRO A 74 7.39 22.71 -3.90
C PRO A 74 7.14 21.44 -4.71
N GLU A 75 8.09 20.51 -4.71
CA GLU A 75 8.01 19.21 -5.39
C GLU A 75 6.90 18.32 -4.83
N THR A 76 6.67 18.38 -3.51
CA THR A 76 5.63 17.61 -2.83
C THR A 76 4.25 18.27 -2.97
N ALA A 77 4.20 19.60 -2.98
CA ALA A 77 2.98 20.36 -3.22
C ALA A 77 2.43 20.15 -4.65
N GLN A 78 3.31 20.06 -5.65
CA GLN A 78 2.91 19.76 -7.03
C GLN A 78 2.45 18.30 -7.23
N ALA A 79 3.04 17.36 -6.48
CA ALA A 79 2.70 15.94 -6.55
C ALA A 79 1.37 15.59 -5.84
N VAL A 80 0.83 16.48 -5.00
CA VAL A 80 -0.41 16.25 -4.24
C VAL A 80 -1.50 17.22 -4.71
N PRO A 81 -2.44 16.79 -5.57
CA PRO A 81 -3.53 17.64 -6.03
C PRO A 81 -4.56 17.85 -4.90
N SER A 82 -4.35 18.86 -4.06
CA SER A 82 -5.29 19.27 -3.00
C SER A 82 -5.30 20.79 -2.79
N PRO A 83 -6.48 21.44 -2.69
CA PRO A 83 -6.58 22.90 -2.46
C PRO A 83 -5.95 23.38 -1.15
N LYS A 84 -5.71 22.46 -0.21
CA LYS A 84 -5.18 22.72 1.13
C LYS A 84 -3.65 22.66 1.20
N VAL A 85 -3.00 22.14 0.17
CA VAL A 85 -1.54 21.99 0.11
C VAL A 85 -0.97 23.16 -0.67
N ARG A 86 -0.08 23.92 -0.04
CA ARG A 86 0.62 25.05 -0.66
C ARG A 86 2.13 24.83 -0.60
N PRO A 87 2.89 25.34 -1.58
CA PRO A 87 4.34 25.41 -1.48
C PRO A 87 4.72 26.19 -0.22
N SER A 88 5.62 25.64 0.60
CA SER A 88 6.41 26.46 1.52
C SER A 88 7.35 27.32 0.66
N GLU A 89 7.34 28.63 0.87
CA GLU A 89 8.22 29.59 0.18
C GLU A 89 9.69 29.14 0.15
#